data_AF-A0A7W9APD2-F1
#
_entry.id   AF-A0A7W9APD2-F1
#
_cell.length_a   1.000
_cell.length_b   1.000
_cell.length_c   1.000
_cell.angle_alpha   90.00
_cell.angle_beta   90.00
_cell.angle_gamma   90.00
#
_symmetry.space_group_name_H-M   'P 1'
#
loop_
_entity.id
_entity.type
_entity.pdbx_description
1 polymer ?
#
loop_
_entity_poly.entity_id
_entity_poly.type
_entity_poly.pdbx_seq_one_letter_code
_entity_poly.pdbx_strand_id
1 'polypeptide(L)'
;MLFLHDLALAPAARGLRVGERLVAAALEAARRDGLTEAELIAVEGAAGYWQLLGFVEATTTPALSAKVAGYGKAARWMRRPLAAA
;
A
#
# COMPACT_ATOMS: atom_id res chain seq x y z
N MET A 1 -0.41 10.19 -8.57
CA MET A 1 -0.19 8.90 -7.88
C MET A 1 -0.91 8.95 -6.55
N LEU A 2 -1.54 7.86 -6.13
CA LEU A 2 -2.18 7.73 -4.82
C LEU A 2 -1.13 7.27 -3.79
N PHE A 3 -1.00 7.99 -2.68
CA PHE A 3 -0.21 7.52 -1.54
C PHE A 3 -1.15 7.01 -0.44
N LEU A 4 -1.14 5.70 -0.18
CA LEU A 4 -1.90 5.15 0.95
C LEU A 4 -1.08 5.34 2.22
N HIS A 5 -1.54 6.27 3.09
CA HIS A 5 -0.84 6.61 4.32
C HIS A 5 -1.09 5.59 5.43
N ASP A 6 -2.36 5.41 5.83
CA ASP A 6 -2.74 4.47 6.89
C ASP A 6 -3.97 3.64 6.50
N LEU A 7 -4.00 2.41 7.01
CA LEU A 7 -5.18 1.56 7.02
C LEU A 7 -5.31 0.93 8.41
N ALA A 8 -6.35 1.32 9.14
CA ALA A 8 -6.68 0.75 10.43
C ALA A 8 -8.05 0.09 10.37
N LEU A 9 -8.17 -1.08 10.99
CA LEU A 9 -9.43 -1.79 11.16
C LEU A 9 -9.72 -1.98 12.64
N ALA A 10 -10.96 -1.70 13.06
CA ALA A 10 -11.42 -2.09 14.38
C ALA A 10 -11.24 -3.61 14.58
N PRO A 11 -10.97 -4.11 15.80
CA PRO A 11 -10.79 -5.54 16.04
C PRO A 11 -11.95 -6.41 15.53
N ALA A 12 -13.19 -5.94 15.71
CA ALA A 12 -14.40 -6.61 15.25
C ALA A 12 -14.53 -6.70 13.71
N ALA A 13 -13.76 -5.90 12.95
CA ALA A 13 -13.78 -5.89 11.49
C ALA A 13 -12.69 -6.81 10.87
N ARG A 14 -11.85 -7.44 11.69
CA ARG A 14 -10.78 -8.34 11.21
C ARG A 14 -11.38 -9.67 10.71
N GLY A 15 -10.74 -10.27 9.71
CA GLY A 15 -11.24 -11.51 9.08
C GLY A 15 -12.44 -11.32 8.15
N LEU A 16 -13.05 -10.12 8.10
CA LEU A 16 -14.22 -9.83 7.28
C LEU A 16 -13.87 -9.22 5.91
N ARG A 17 -12.59 -9.21 5.53
CA ARG A 17 -12.07 -8.63 4.27
C ARG A 17 -12.42 -7.14 4.09
N VAL A 18 -12.70 -6.42 5.18
CA VAL A 18 -13.05 -4.99 5.16
C VAL A 18 -11.88 -4.15 4.62
N GLY A 19 -10.65 -4.46 5.04
CA GLY A 19 -9.45 -3.76 4.55
C GLY A 19 -9.29 -3.87 3.03
N GLU A 20 -9.55 -5.04 2.46
CA GLU A 20 -9.51 -5.25 1.00
C GLU A 20 -10.52 -4.36 0.28
N ARG A 21 -11.75 -4.28 0.82
CA ARG A 21 -12.83 -3.45 0.25
C ARG A 21 -12.51 -1.95 0.33
N LEU A 22 -11.94 -1.50 1.44
CA LEU A 22 -11.51 -0.10 1.61
C LEU A 22 -10.41 0.27 0.62
N VAL A 23 -9.39 -0.60 0.48
CA VAL A 23 -8.31 -0.39 -0.48
C VAL A 23 -8.85 -0.40 -1.91
N ALA A 24 -9.72 -1.36 -2.27
CA ALA A 24 -10.34 -1.40 -3.60
C ALA A 24 -11.10 -0.10 -3.91
N ALA A 25 -11.88 0.42 -2.97
CA ALA A 25 -12.61 1.68 -3.14
C ALA A 25 -11.67 2.88 -3.35
N ALA A 26 -10.56 2.95 -2.60
CA ALA A 26 -9.57 4.01 -2.77
C ALA A 26 -8.87 3.95 -4.14
N LEU A 27 -8.53 2.74 -4.61
CA LEU A 27 -7.90 2.55 -5.92
C LEU A 27 -8.86 2.87 -7.06
N GLU A 28 -10.15 2.55 -6.91
CA GLU A 28 -11.17 2.91 -7.89
C GLU A 28 -11.40 4.42 -7.95
N ALA A 29 -11.39 5.11 -6.81
CA ALA A 29 -11.41 6.58 -6.80
C ALA A 29 -10.19 7.16 -7.52
N ALA A 30 -8.99 6.65 -7.24
CA ALA A 30 -7.76 7.07 -7.90
C ALA A 30 -7.79 6.82 -9.43
N ARG A 31 -8.36 5.70 -9.90
CA ARG A 31 -8.56 5.44 -11.33
C ARG A 31 -9.48 6.47 -11.98
N ARG A 32 -10.61 6.79 -11.34
CA ARG A 32 -11.57 7.80 -11.84
C ARG A 32 -10.95 9.19 -11.92
N ASP A 33 -10.01 9.50 -11.03
CA ASP A 33 -9.24 10.75 -11.04
C ASP A 33 -8.06 10.72 -12.04
N GLY A 34 -7.91 9.66 -12.83
CA GLY A 34 -6.86 9.55 -13.85
C GLY A 34 -5.47 9.22 -13.29
N LEU A 35 -5.37 8.78 -12.03
CA LEU A 35 -4.10 8.35 -11.45
C LEU A 35 -3.71 6.97 -11.97
N THR A 36 -2.43 6.79 -12.28
CA THR A 36 -1.89 5.58 -12.92
C THR A 36 -1.21 4.62 -11.94
N GLU A 37 -1.07 5.02 -10.69
CA GLU A 37 -0.27 4.28 -9.71
C GLU A 37 -0.70 4.58 -8.28
N ALA A 38 -0.53 3.59 -7.41
CA ALA A 38 -0.60 3.72 -5.96
C ALA A 38 0.70 3.23 -5.29
N GLU A 39 1.07 3.86 -4.17
CA GLU A 39 2.24 3.46 -3.38
C GLU A 39 2.00 3.59 -1.88
N LEU A 40 2.83 2.91 -1.09
CA LEU A 40 2.78 2.91 0.38
C LEU A 40 4.12 2.48 1.00
N ILE A 41 4.27 2.73 2.30
CA ILE A 41 5.31 2.10 3.13
C ILE A 41 4.62 1.07 4.03
N ALA A 42 4.87 -0.21 3.77
CA ALA A 42 4.39 -1.29 4.61
C ALA A 42 5.27 -1.39 5.86
N VAL A 43 4.73 -1.03 7.02
CA VAL A 43 5.44 -1.09 8.31
C VAL A 43 5.12 -2.36 9.09
N GLU A 44 5.87 -2.65 10.15
CA GLU A 44 5.58 -3.70 11.13
C GLU A 44 5.30 -5.11 10.53
N GLY A 45 5.91 -5.43 9.39
CA GLY A 45 5.71 -6.72 8.72
C GLY A 45 4.43 -6.83 7.90
N ALA A 46 3.71 -5.73 7.66
CA ALA A 46 2.49 -5.70 6.85
C ALA A 46 2.72 -5.97 5.35
N ALA A 47 3.97 -6.13 4.89
CA ALA A 47 4.28 -6.33 3.47
C ALA A 47 3.51 -7.51 2.85
N GLY A 48 3.36 -8.63 3.57
CA GLY A 48 2.60 -9.78 3.10
C GLY A 48 1.11 -9.48 2.88
N TYR A 49 0.50 -8.65 3.74
CA TYR A 49 -0.87 -8.18 3.55
C TYR A 49 -1.01 -7.35 2.27
N TRP A 50 -0.09 -6.42 2.03
CA TRP A 50 -0.12 -5.57 0.84
C TRP A 50 0.18 -6.33 -0.45
N GLN A 51 1.03 -7.37 -0.40
CA GLN A 51 1.27 -8.29 -1.52
C GLN A 51 -0.02 -8.98 -1.98
N LEU A 52 -0.87 -9.43 -1.03
CA LEU A 52 -2.17 -10.01 -1.35
C LEU A 52 -3.12 -9.02 -2.05
N LEU A 53 -2.90 -7.71 -1.87
CA LEU A 53 -3.65 -6.63 -2.54
C LEU A 53 -3.00 -6.16 -3.85
N GLY A 54 -1.99 -6.89 -4.34
CA GLY A 54 -1.32 -6.61 -5.61
C GLY A 54 -0.26 -5.51 -5.55
N PHE A 55 0.15 -5.08 -4.36
CA PHE A 55 1.34 -4.24 -4.22
C PHE A 55 2.61 -5.09 -4.30
N VAL A 56 3.61 -4.57 -4.98
CA VAL A 56 4.93 -5.21 -5.10
C VAL A 56 6.00 -4.34 -4.45
N GLU A 57 6.98 -4.97 -3.83
CA GLU A 57 8.14 -4.26 -3.30
C GLU A 57 8.92 -3.61 -4.45
N ALA A 58 9.16 -2.31 -4.35
CA ALA A 58 9.82 -1.55 -5.40
C ALA A 58 11.33 -1.45 -5.14
N THR A 59 12.13 -1.47 -6.22
CA THR A 59 13.58 -1.28 -6.12
C THR A 59 13.90 0.12 -5.58
N THR A 60 14.67 0.19 -4.51
CA THR A 60 15.08 1.44 -3.87
C THR A 60 16.52 1.80 -4.20
N THR A 61 16.82 3.09 -4.33
CA THR A 61 18.21 3.58 -4.20
C THR A 61 18.68 3.46 -2.74
N PRO A 62 19.99 3.49 -2.45
CA PRO A 62 20.49 3.44 -1.08
C PRO A 62 19.91 4.55 -0.18
N ALA A 63 19.76 5.77 -0.71
CA ALA A 63 19.17 6.89 0.02
C ALA A 63 17.69 6.65 0.36
N LEU A 64 16.92 6.10 -0.58
CA LEU A 64 15.52 5.77 -0.33
C LEU A 64 15.38 4.60 0.64
N SER A 65 16.24 3.58 0.52
CA SER A 65 16.29 2.46 1.46
C SER A 65 16.54 2.94 2.89
N ALA A 66 17.48 3.88 3.09
CA ALA A 66 17.74 4.48 4.40
C ALA A 66 16.52 5.25 4.94
N LYS A 67 15.80 5.99 4.09
CA LYS A 67 14.57 6.69 4.48
C LYS A 67 13.47 5.71 4.89
N VAL A 68 13.28 4.62 4.13
CA VAL A 68 12.30 3.58 4.44
C VAL A 68 12.65 2.85 5.74
N ALA A 69 13.93 2.57 5.98
CA ALA A 69 14.39 1.94 7.22
C ALA A 69 14.09 2.78 8.48
N GLY A 70 13.89 4.10 8.34
CA GLY A 70 13.41 4.98 9.40
C GLY A 70 12.03 4.61 9.96
N TYR A 71 11.21 3.90 9.18
CA TYR A 71 9.91 3.37 9.59
C TYR A 71 9.99 1.97 10.23
N GLY A 72 11.20 1.43 10.38
CA GLY A 72 11.47 0.12 10.97
C GLY A 72 12.19 -0.83 10.01
N LYS A 73 12.91 -1.82 10.56
CA LYS A 73 13.73 -2.77 9.78
C LYS A 73 12.93 -3.63 8.79
N ALA A 74 11.66 -3.88 9.12
CA ALA A 74 10.73 -4.62 8.28
C ALA A 74 9.97 -3.73 7.28
N ALA A 75 10.23 -2.41 7.28
CA ALA A 75 9.53 -1.49 6.40
C ALA A 75 9.88 -1.77 4.93
N ARG A 76 8.88 -1.75 4.07
CA ARG A 76 9.03 -1.93 2.61
C ARG A 76 8.28 -0.84 1.87
N TRP A 77 8.95 -0.18 0.92
CA TRP A 77 8.24 0.68 -0.04
C TRP A 77 7.64 -0.21 -1.12
N MET A 78 6.33 -0.06 -1.32
CA MET A 78 5.57 -0.92 -2.22
C MET A 78 4.72 -0.09 -3.17
N ARG A 79 4.58 -0.58 -4.40
CA ARG A 79 3.90 0.11 -5.49
C ARG A 79 2.92 -0.83 -6.19
N ARG A 80 1.86 -0.27 -6.76
CA ARG A 80 0.88 -0.99 -7.55
C ARG A 80 0.43 -0.12 -8.73
N PRO A 81 0.57 -0.58 -9.98
CA PRO A 81 0.00 0.12 -11.12
C PRO A 81 -1.53 0.10 -11.05
N LEU A 82 -2.14 1.21 -11.41
CA LEU A 82 -3.57 1.32 -11.65
C LEU A 82 -3.74 1.26 -13.17
N ALA A 83 -4.42 0.23 -13.69
CA ALA A 83 -4.77 0.25 -15.11
C ALA A 83 -5.61 1.51 -15.42
N ALA A 84 -5.66 1.94 -16.67
CA ALA A 84 -6.63 2.97 -17.07
C ALA A 84 -8.06 2.43 -16.89
N ALA A 85 -8.98 3.35 -16.53
CA ALA A 85 -10.42 3.09 -16.36
C ALA A 85 -11.00 2.32 -17.54
#